data_AF-A0A8T5BAW3-F1
#
_entry.id   AF-A0A8T5BAW3-F1
#
_cell.length_a   1.000
_cell.length_b   1.000
_cell.length_c   1.000
_cell.angle_alpha   90.00
_cell.angle_beta   90.00
_cell.angle_gamma   90.00
#
_symmetry.space_group_name_H-M   'P 1'
#
loop_
_entity.id
_entity.type
_entity.pdbx_description
1 polymer ?
#
loop_
_entity_poly.entity_id
_entity_poly.type
_entity_poly.pdbx_seq_one_letter_code
_entity_poly.pdbx_strand_id
1 'polypeptide(L)'
;MTHTNHRRGSRESLSRDFVILSMIEPTSEAQRTYRGPLEERVRRFLEICGRYRPVAIAARAQGRRLRYLKGWTPEMNSGIHQAASLEEVIRCEEIEGGVGHAVYADREAVIDVLRELREADLGLSIVVSGVFEEVFEACRRAGLKPHTVNMSLGTWGRTELLPDEPVLELCTMCGHAMISRRLAEAMIERVGAGALTPEAAAVELGKQCTCNIFNTVRGAEIIKKAVSERKRLKMINT
;
A
#
# COMPACT_ATOMS: atom_id res chain seq x y z
N MET A 1 -2.60 2.21 -16.26
CA MET A 1 -3.63 2.30 -15.21
C MET A 1 -2.99 1.92 -13.88
N THR A 2 -2.88 2.83 -12.92
CA THR A 2 -2.38 2.48 -11.59
C THR A 2 -3.51 1.81 -10.82
N HIS A 3 -3.39 0.50 -10.59
CA HIS A 3 -4.34 -0.30 -9.81
C HIS A 3 -4.52 0.24 -8.38
N THR A 4 -3.60 1.08 -7.90
CA THR A 4 -3.60 1.70 -6.58
C THR A 4 -4.74 2.70 -6.34
N ASN A 5 -5.44 3.17 -7.39
CA ASN A 5 -6.38 4.30 -7.29
C ASN A 5 -7.80 3.95 -6.83
N HIS A 6 -8.27 2.72 -7.03
CA HIS A 6 -9.64 2.35 -6.62
C HIS A 6 -9.62 1.69 -5.24
N ARG A 7 -9.71 2.51 -4.19
CA ARG A 7 -9.84 2.06 -2.80
C ARG A 7 -11.16 2.55 -2.21
N ARG A 8 -11.92 1.65 -1.59
CA ARG A 8 -13.16 2.01 -0.89
C ARG A 8 -12.91 2.30 0.57
N GLY A 9 -13.66 3.23 1.13
CA GLY A 9 -13.69 3.56 2.55
C GLY A 9 -14.27 4.96 2.81
N SER A 10 -14.51 5.28 4.08
CA SER A 10 -14.86 6.65 4.48
C SER A 10 -13.69 7.61 4.25
N ARG A 11 -13.96 8.91 4.16
CA ARG A 11 -12.91 9.95 4.08
C ARG A 11 -11.91 9.84 5.23
N GLU A 12 -12.39 9.60 6.44
CA GLU A 12 -11.54 9.40 7.63
C GLU A 12 -10.60 8.20 7.46
N SER A 13 -11.15 7.05 7.04
CA SER A 13 -10.38 5.81 6.79
C SER A 13 -9.32 6.01 5.70
N LEU A 14 -9.68 6.67 4.60
CA LEU A 14 -8.80 6.90 3.45
C LEU A 14 -7.75 8.01 3.69
N SER A 15 -7.98 8.93 4.64
CA SER A 15 -7.02 9.98 5.00
C SER A 15 -5.73 9.44 5.64
N ARG A 16 -5.68 8.14 5.92
CA ARG A 16 -4.53 7.40 6.46
C ARG A 16 -4.06 6.30 5.52
N ASP A 17 -4.32 6.44 4.22
CA ASP A 17 -3.96 5.43 3.22
C ASP A 17 -3.30 6.07 2.00
N PHE A 18 -1.98 6.19 2.06
CA PHE A 18 -1.16 6.77 1.01
C PHE A 18 -0.28 5.71 0.37
N VAL A 19 -0.22 5.71 -0.96
CA VAL A 19 0.75 4.89 -1.71
C VAL A 19 1.61 5.80 -2.55
N ILE A 20 2.92 5.78 -2.32
CA ILE A 20 3.91 6.42 -3.17
C ILE A 20 4.51 5.34 -4.06
N LEU A 21 4.51 5.55 -5.37
CA LEU A 21 5.09 4.61 -6.31
C LEU A 21 5.86 5.31 -7.41
N SER A 22 6.96 4.66 -7.80
CA SER A 22 7.72 4.96 -9.00
C SER A 22 7.71 3.69 -9.85
N MET A 23 7.24 3.81 -11.09
CA MET A 23 7.23 2.71 -12.05
C MET A 23 7.81 3.21 -13.37
N ILE A 24 9.00 2.72 -13.69
CA ILE A 24 9.69 2.99 -14.94
C ILE A 24 9.70 1.73 -15.78
N GLU A 25 9.27 1.86 -17.03
CA GLU A 25 9.35 0.80 -18.02
C GLU A 25 10.83 0.59 -18.40
N PRO A 26 11.44 -0.57 -18.08
CA PRO A 26 12.86 -0.78 -18.32
C PRO A 26 13.22 -0.68 -19.81
N THR A 27 12.30 -0.94 -20.72
CA THR A 27 12.57 -0.83 -22.16
C THR A 27 12.55 0.61 -22.69
N SER A 28 12.17 1.60 -21.88
CA SER A 28 12.16 3.01 -22.26
C SER A 28 13.55 3.64 -22.13
N GLU A 29 14.25 3.78 -23.26
CA GLU A 29 15.61 4.35 -23.32
C GLU A 29 15.71 5.75 -22.70
N ALA A 30 14.73 6.63 -23.00
CA ALA A 30 14.68 7.99 -22.47
C ALA A 30 14.60 8.05 -20.94
N GLN A 31 13.99 7.06 -20.29
CA GLN A 31 13.86 7.03 -18.83
C GLN A 31 15.03 6.34 -18.14
N ARG A 32 15.75 5.44 -18.82
CA ARG A 32 16.89 4.71 -18.26
C ARG A 32 18.11 5.58 -18.02
N THR A 33 18.44 6.46 -18.96
CA THR A 33 19.68 7.24 -18.96
C THR A 33 19.55 8.62 -18.33
N TYR A 34 18.31 9.08 -18.09
CA TYR A 34 18.06 10.39 -17.49
C TYR A 34 18.61 10.44 -16.06
N ARG A 35 19.66 11.26 -15.87
CA ARG A 35 20.35 11.51 -14.58
C ARG A 35 21.07 10.30 -13.96
N GLY A 36 21.60 9.40 -14.78
CA GLY A 36 22.42 8.27 -14.32
C GLY A 36 21.68 6.93 -14.29
N PRO A 37 22.33 5.85 -13.83
CA PRO A 37 21.77 4.50 -13.85
C PRO A 37 20.41 4.41 -13.15
N LEU A 38 19.45 3.72 -13.77
CA LEU A 38 18.10 3.59 -13.23
C LEU A 38 18.10 2.92 -11.87
N GLU A 39 18.88 1.86 -11.72
CA GLU A 39 18.97 1.02 -10.52
C GLU A 39 19.49 1.83 -9.31
N GLU A 40 20.48 2.70 -9.52
CA GLU A 40 21.00 3.60 -8.48
C GLU A 40 19.93 4.61 -8.03
N ARG A 41 19.19 5.19 -8.98
CA ARG A 41 18.10 6.14 -8.68
C ARG A 41 16.95 5.46 -7.95
N VAL A 42 16.58 4.23 -8.35
CA VAL A 42 15.54 3.44 -7.65
C VAL A 42 16.01 3.03 -6.25
N ARG A 43 17.28 2.62 -6.07
CA ARG A 43 17.86 2.39 -4.74
C ARG A 43 17.73 3.63 -3.87
N ARG A 44 18.14 4.79 -4.38
CA ARG A 44 18.04 6.06 -3.64
C ARG A 44 16.60 6.41 -3.30
N PHE A 45 15.65 6.16 -4.19
CA PHE A 45 14.22 6.30 -3.93
C PHE A 45 13.76 5.39 -2.77
N LEU A 46 14.14 4.11 -2.78
CA LEU A 46 13.79 3.15 -1.72
C LEU A 46 14.39 3.54 -0.37
N GLU A 47 15.64 4.01 -0.33
CA GLU A 47 16.30 4.55 0.87
C GLU A 47 15.55 5.76 1.46
N ILE A 48 15.14 6.71 0.61
CA ILE A 48 14.33 7.86 1.03
C ILE A 48 13.00 7.37 1.60
N CYS A 49 12.26 6.52 0.87
CA CYS A 49 11.00 5.99 1.34
C CYS A 49 11.14 5.23 2.68
N GLY A 50 12.19 4.45 2.85
CA GLY A 50 12.42 3.64 4.04
C GLY A 50 12.68 4.44 5.32
N ARG A 51 13.24 5.66 5.22
CA ARG A 51 13.55 6.50 6.39
C ARG A 51 12.31 7.03 7.12
N TYR A 52 11.18 7.15 6.43
CA TYR A 52 9.98 7.78 6.98
C TYR A 52 8.92 6.78 7.45
N ARG A 53 9.34 5.69 8.09
CA ARG A 53 8.48 4.70 8.76
C ARG A 53 7.32 4.19 7.88
N PRO A 54 7.60 3.61 6.69
CA PRO A 54 6.56 3.07 5.84
C PRO A 54 5.81 1.92 6.55
N VAL A 55 4.52 1.77 6.23
CA VAL A 55 3.71 0.59 6.59
C VAL A 55 4.08 -0.60 5.72
N ALA A 56 4.41 -0.35 4.45
CA ALA A 56 4.90 -1.36 3.54
C ALA A 56 5.90 -0.73 2.56
N ILE A 57 6.92 -1.48 2.16
CA ILE A 57 7.80 -1.09 1.06
C ILE A 57 8.14 -2.34 0.24
N ALA A 58 8.15 -2.21 -1.07
CA ALA A 58 8.55 -3.30 -1.95
C ALA A 58 9.48 -2.85 -3.06
N ALA A 59 10.41 -3.75 -3.35
CA ALA A 59 11.37 -3.63 -4.42
C ALA A 59 11.47 -4.95 -5.17
N ARG A 60 11.86 -4.87 -6.43
CA ARG A 60 12.26 -6.03 -7.22
C ARG A 60 13.78 -6.15 -7.17
N ALA A 61 14.26 -7.36 -6.89
CA ALA A 61 15.67 -7.72 -6.91
C ALA A 61 15.87 -8.93 -7.83
N GLN A 62 17.12 -9.23 -8.18
CA GLN A 62 17.42 -10.39 -9.04
C GLN A 62 16.77 -11.68 -8.52
N GLY A 63 15.85 -12.23 -9.30
CA GLY A 63 15.16 -13.49 -8.99
C GLY A 63 14.13 -13.45 -7.84
N ARG A 64 13.89 -12.32 -7.19
CA ARG A 64 12.94 -12.23 -6.05
C ARG A 64 12.27 -10.86 -5.87
N ARG A 65 11.20 -10.83 -5.07
CA ARG A 65 10.57 -9.59 -4.59
C ARG A 65 10.86 -9.41 -3.12
N LEU A 66 11.44 -8.27 -2.76
CA LEU A 66 11.62 -7.87 -1.36
C LEU A 66 10.34 -7.15 -0.92
N ARG A 67 9.69 -7.67 0.12
CA ARG A 67 8.40 -7.15 0.61
C ARG A 67 8.45 -6.99 2.11
N TYR A 68 8.68 -5.77 2.55
CA TYR A 68 8.47 -5.38 3.92
C TYR A 68 7.02 -4.98 4.12
N LEU A 69 6.37 -5.58 5.11
CA LEU A 69 5.01 -5.25 5.51
C LEU A 69 4.99 -5.19 7.04
N LYS A 70 4.52 -4.09 7.61
CA LYS A 70 4.51 -3.87 9.06
C LYS A 70 3.70 -4.98 9.75
N GLY A 71 4.38 -5.72 10.63
CA GLY A 71 3.83 -6.86 11.36
C GLY A 71 4.06 -8.22 10.71
N TRP A 72 4.58 -8.29 9.48
CA TRP A 72 4.92 -9.54 8.82
C TRP A 72 6.32 -10.00 9.21
N THR A 73 6.41 -11.10 9.95
CA THR A 73 7.68 -11.74 10.33
C THR A 73 7.93 -13.03 9.52
N PRO A 74 9.18 -13.51 9.42
CA PRO A 74 9.50 -14.73 8.67
C PRO A 74 8.72 -15.98 9.13
N GLU A 75 8.36 -16.09 10.41
CA GLU A 75 7.58 -17.21 10.96
C GLU A 75 6.15 -17.26 10.38
N MET A 76 5.69 -16.14 9.84
CA MET A 76 4.40 -16.03 9.17
C MET A 76 4.49 -16.29 7.67
N ASN A 77 5.66 -16.63 7.10
CA ASN A 77 5.78 -16.89 5.67
C ASN A 77 4.90 -18.05 5.22
N SER A 78 4.30 -17.91 4.03
CA SER A 78 3.37 -18.93 3.49
C SER A 78 3.51 -19.05 1.98
N GLY A 79 3.72 -20.28 1.50
CA GLY A 79 3.93 -20.58 0.08
C GLY A 79 5.07 -19.77 -0.54
N ILE A 80 4.80 -19.15 -1.69
CA ILE A 80 5.77 -18.29 -2.41
C ILE A 80 5.95 -16.91 -1.77
N HIS A 81 5.21 -16.62 -0.70
CA HIS A 81 5.23 -15.31 -0.07
C HIS A 81 6.18 -15.28 1.13
N GLN A 82 7.29 -14.55 0.96
CA GLN A 82 8.32 -14.37 1.97
C GLN A 82 8.39 -12.90 2.40
N ALA A 83 8.50 -12.68 3.71
CA ALA A 83 8.79 -11.38 4.30
C ALA A 83 10.23 -10.95 3.99
N ALA A 84 10.43 -9.65 3.83
CA ALA A 84 11.73 -9.01 3.95
C ALA A 84 11.67 -7.98 5.09
N SER A 85 12.78 -7.78 5.78
CA SER A 85 12.95 -6.64 6.68
C SER A 85 13.05 -5.34 5.88
N LEU A 86 12.77 -4.21 6.54
CA LEU A 86 12.95 -2.90 5.95
C LEU A 86 14.41 -2.68 5.54
N GLU A 87 15.36 -3.15 6.36
CA GLU A 87 16.80 -3.04 6.11
C GLU A 87 17.22 -3.79 4.85
N GLU A 88 16.72 -5.02 4.65
CA GLU A 88 16.98 -5.80 3.45
C GLU A 88 16.49 -5.08 2.19
N VAL A 89 15.34 -4.41 2.25
CA VAL A 89 14.80 -3.66 1.11
C VAL A 89 15.69 -2.45 0.78
N ILE A 90 16.08 -1.65 1.78
CA ILE A 90 16.83 -0.40 1.55
C ILE A 90 18.31 -0.64 1.23
N ARG A 91 18.91 -1.75 1.71
CA ARG A 91 20.32 -2.07 1.43
C ARG A 91 20.54 -2.93 0.19
N CYS A 92 19.51 -3.54 -0.40
CA CYS A 92 19.67 -4.48 -1.51
C CYS A 92 20.37 -3.87 -2.73
N GLU A 93 21.60 -4.30 -3.02
CA GLU A 93 22.41 -3.79 -4.16
C GLU A 93 21.95 -4.36 -5.52
N GLU A 94 21.20 -5.45 -5.47
CA GLU A 94 20.73 -6.21 -6.63
C GLU A 94 19.34 -5.74 -7.13
N ILE A 95 18.99 -4.46 -6.91
CA ILE A 95 17.71 -3.91 -7.40
C ILE A 95 17.63 -4.07 -8.91
N GLU A 96 16.50 -4.60 -9.38
CA GLU A 96 16.23 -4.83 -10.79
C GLU A 96 14.98 -4.07 -11.24
N GLY A 97 15.14 -3.30 -12.31
CA GLY A 97 14.05 -2.61 -12.98
C GLY A 97 13.62 -1.32 -12.28
N GLY A 98 12.54 -0.73 -12.79
CA GLY A 98 12.10 0.63 -12.44
C GLY A 98 11.01 0.72 -11.38
N VAL A 99 10.76 -0.34 -10.60
CA VAL A 99 9.55 -0.47 -9.77
C VAL A 99 9.86 -0.39 -8.29
N GLY A 100 9.31 0.63 -7.63
CA GLY A 100 9.34 0.79 -6.18
C GLY A 100 7.99 1.29 -5.66
N HIS A 101 7.54 0.72 -4.54
CA HIS A 101 6.30 1.12 -3.85
C HIS A 101 6.57 1.32 -2.37
N ALA A 102 5.94 2.34 -1.78
CA ALA A 102 5.89 2.55 -0.34
C ALA A 102 4.49 2.97 0.09
N VAL A 103 4.03 2.47 1.23
CA VAL A 103 2.70 2.74 1.80
C VAL A 103 2.87 3.46 3.12
N TYR A 104 2.05 4.48 3.38
CA TYR A 104 2.09 5.26 4.61
C TYR A 104 0.69 5.41 5.21
N ALA A 105 0.65 5.43 6.54
CA ALA A 105 -0.55 5.75 7.31
C ALA A 105 -0.53 7.14 7.96
N ASP A 106 0.52 7.91 7.68
CA ASP A 106 0.75 9.25 8.23
C ASP A 106 1.07 10.22 7.09
N ARG A 107 0.29 11.30 7.00
CA ARG A 107 0.48 12.34 5.99
C ARG A 107 1.78 13.10 6.20
N GLU A 108 2.23 13.30 7.43
CA GLU A 108 3.49 14.02 7.69
C GLU A 108 4.69 13.24 7.13
N ALA A 109 4.69 11.91 7.27
CA ALA A 109 5.68 11.05 6.64
C ALA A 109 5.68 11.18 5.10
N VAL A 110 4.50 11.24 4.47
CA VAL A 110 4.39 11.47 3.02
C VAL A 110 4.99 12.82 2.62
N ILE A 111 4.74 13.87 3.38
CA ILE A 111 5.28 15.20 3.12
C ILE A 111 6.80 15.19 3.17
N ASP A 112 7.38 14.57 4.20
CA ASP A 112 8.84 14.52 4.35
C ASP A 112 9.50 13.68 3.24
N VAL A 113 8.89 12.55 2.85
CA VAL A 113 9.32 11.78 1.67
C VAL A 113 9.30 12.65 0.42
N LEU A 114 8.23 13.39 0.18
CA LEU A 114 8.10 14.24 -1.01
C LEU A 114 9.11 15.39 -1.04
N ARG A 115 9.42 16.00 0.12
CA ARG A 115 10.45 17.04 0.23
C ARG A 115 11.83 16.47 -0.12
N GLU A 116 12.17 15.32 0.46
CA GLU A 116 13.48 14.73 0.23
C GLU A 116 13.61 14.18 -1.20
N LEU A 117 12.55 13.59 -1.77
CA LEU A 117 12.55 13.17 -3.18
C LEU A 117 12.73 14.35 -4.14
N ARG A 118 12.12 15.50 -3.84
CA ARG A 118 12.31 16.74 -4.60
C ARG A 118 13.77 17.21 -4.52
N GLU A 119 14.35 17.22 -3.32
CA GLU A 119 15.75 17.64 -3.10
C GLU A 119 16.75 16.68 -3.76
N ALA A 120 16.44 15.39 -3.77
CA ALA A 120 17.27 14.37 -4.40
C ALA A 120 17.24 14.42 -5.94
N ASP A 121 16.20 15.04 -6.54
CA ASP A 121 16.07 15.30 -7.98
C ASP A 121 16.44 14.08 -8.86
N LEU A 122 15.88 12.92 -8.50
CA LEU A 122 16.21 11.63 -9.09
C LEU A 122 15.70 11.44 -10.52
N GLY A 123 14.97 12.41 -11.08
CA GLY A 123 14.38 12.28 -12.41
C GLY A 123 13.39 11.10 -12.55
N LEU A 124 12.81 10.65 -11.43
CA LEU A 124 11.79 9.60 -11.39
C LEU A 124 10.40 10.24 -11.40
N SER A 125 9.46 9.64 -12.16
CA SER A 125 8.06 10.02 -12.07
C SER A 125 7.44 9.42 -10.81
N ILE A 126 6.95 10.29 -9.92
CA ILE A 126 6.36 9.89 -8.64
C ILE A 126 4.84 10.02 -8.71
N VAL A 127 4.15 8.91 -8.44
CA VAL A 127 2.69 8.89 -8.28
C VAL A 127 2.37 8.74 -6.80
N VAL A 128 1.48 9.59 -6.30
CA VAL A 128 0.93 9.51 -4.94
C VAL A 128 -0.57 9.21 -5.03
N SER A 129 -0.97 8.02 -4.59
CA SER A 129 -2.38 7.66 -4.41
C SER A 129 -2.83 8.03 -3.00
N GLY A 130 -4.01 8.63 -2.90
CA GLY A 130 -4.67 9.02 -1.64
C GLY A 130 -5.86 9.93 -1.92
N VAL A 131 -6.51 10.41 -0.86
CA VAL A 131 -7.58 11.43 -0.97
C VAL A 131 -6.99 12.72 -1.56
N PHE A 132 -7.61 13.28 -2.59
CA PHE A 132 -7.05 14.41 -3.33
C PHE A 132 -6.71 15.60 -2.46
N GLU A 133 -7.58 16.01 -1.54
CA GLU A 133 -7.31 17.14 -0.65
C GLU A 133 -6.06 16.90 0.22
N GLU A 134 -5.89 15.67 0.73
CA GLU A 134 -4.77 15.27 1.57
C GLU A 134 -3.47 15.21 0.78
N VAL A 135 -3.51 14.64 -0.43
CA VAL A 135 -2.35 14.56 -1.34
C VAL A 135 -1.94 15.95 -1.83
N PHE A 136 -2.91 16.80 -2.19
CA PHE A 136 -2.62 18.15 -2.68
C PHE A 136 -2.04 19.03 -1.58
N GLU A 137 -2.55 18.91 -0.35
CA GLU A 137 -1.95 19.57 0.80
C GLU A 137 -0.52 19.06 1.04
N ALA A 138 -0.30 17.74 0.95
CA ALA A 138 1.03 17.19 1.10
C ALA A 138 2.01 17.71 0.03
N CYS A 139 1.59 17.76 -1.24
CA CYS A 139 2.39 18.36 -2.31
C CYS A 139 2.68 19.84 -2.05
N ARG A 140 1.67 20.65 -1.69
CA ARG A 140 1.88 22.08 -1.38
C ARG A 140 2.90 22.28 -0.27
N ARG A 141 2.79 21.54 0.83
CA ARG A 141 3.72 21.60 1.98
C ARG A 141 5.11 21.05 1.67
N ALA A 142 5.24 20.24 0.62
CA ALA A 142 6.51 19.81 0.06
C ALA A 142 7.03 20.76 -1.05
N GLY A 143 6.37 21.88 -1.32
CA GLY A 143 6.74 22.82 -2.39
C GLY A 143 6.61 22.23 -3.80
N LEU A 144 5.68 21.30 -3.98
CA LEU A 144 5.39 20.60 -5.23
C LEU A 144 3.98 20.95 -5.74
N LYS A 145 3.79 20.81 -7.05
CA LYS A 145 2.47 20.92 -7.69
C LYS A 145 2.19 19.65 -8.50
N PRO A 146 1.06 18.96 -8.26
CA PRO A 146 0.64 17.85 -9.10
C PRO A 146 0.43 18.32 -10.55
N HIS A 147 0.93 17.57 -11.53
CA HIS A 147 0.77 17.89 -12.96
C HIS A 147 -0.40 17.16 -13.62
N THR A 148 -0.83 16.02 -13.05
CA THR A 148 -1.91 15.19 -13.59
C THR A 148 -2.61 14.49 -12.44
N VAL A 149 -3.91 14.24 -12.62
CA VAL A 149 -4.73 13.45 -11.70
C VAL A 149 -5.33 12.26 -12.44
N ASN A 150 -5.46 11.15 -11.73
CA ASN A 150 -6.23 10.00 -12.18
C ASN A 150 -7.26 9.70 -11.09
N MET A 151 -8.54 9.70 -11.47
CA MET A 151 -9.67 9.51 -10.58
C MET A 151 -10.38 8.21 -10.91
N SER A 152 -10.62 7.38 -9.91
CA SER A 152 -11.50 6.24 -10.07
C SER A 152 -12.96 6.71 -10.12
N LEU A 153 -13.72 6.28 -11.13
CA LEU A 153 -15.15 6.55 -11.23
C LEU A 153 -16.00 5.60 -10.37
N GLY A 154 -15.37 4.69 -9.62
CA GLY A 154 -16.10 3.70 -8.82
C GLY A 154 -16.51 2.45 -9.60
N THR A 155 -17.35 1.63 -8.95
CA THR A 155 -17.93 0.41 -9.54
C THR A 155 -19.34 0.71 -10.02
N TRP A 156 -19.67 0.34 -11.25
CA TRP A 156 -20.97 0.58 -11.89
C TRP A 156 -21.66 -0.74 -12.25
N GLY A 157 -22.99 -0.75 -12.31
CA GLY A 157 -23.80 -1.93 -12.66
C GLY A 157 -24.48 -2.56 -11.45
N ARG A 158 -24.46 -3.89 -11.37
CA ARG A 158 -25.13 -4.67 -10.31
C ARG A 158 -24.38 -4.63 -8.98
N THR A 159 -24.29 -3.44 -8.38
CA THR A 159 -23.55 -3.21 -7.13
C THR A 159 -24.12 -3.95 -5.92
N GLU A 160 -25.39 -4.39 -6.00
CA GLU A 160 -26.03 -5.24 -4.99
C GLU A 160 -25.42 -6.64 -4.88
N LEU A 161 -24.65 -7.08 -5.89
CA LEU A 161 -23.91 -8.34 -5.85
C LEU A 161 -22.54 -8.22 -5.20
N LEU A 162 -22.11 -7.00 -4.88
CA LEU A 162 -20.80 -6.79 -4.27
C LEU A 162 -20.78 -7.28 -2.82
N PRO A 163 -19.60 -7.67 -2.31
CA PRO A 163 -19.43 -7.95 -0.89
C PRO A 163 -19.88 -6.79 0.00
N ASP A 164 -20.22 -7.08 1.26
CA ASP A 164 -20.46 -6.03 2.26
C ASP A 164 -19.25 -5.08 2.39
N GLU A 165 -19.51 -3.83 2.75
CA GLU A 165 -18.53 -2.74 2.73
C GLU A 165 -17.19 -3.07 3.43
N PRO A 166 -17.13 -3.63 4.67
CA PRO A 166 -15.85 -3.94 5.28
C PRO A 166 -15.00 -4.93 4.47
N VAL A 167 -15.63 -5.87 3.78
CA VAL A 167 -14.95 -6.83 2.91
C VAL A 167 -14.45 -6.12 1.64
N LEU A 168 -15.26 -5.24 1.05
CA LEU A 168 -14.85 -4.43 -0.09
C LEU A 168 -13.67 -3.49 0.24
N GLU A 169 -13.72 -2.79 1.38
CA GLU A 169 -12.63 -1.92 1.83
C GLU A 169 -11.30 -2.69 1.92
N LEU A 170 -11.34 -3.94 2.42
CA LEU A 170 -10.17 -4.81 2.49
C LEU A 170 -9.70 -5.27 1.11
N CYS A 171 -10.61 -5.78 0.27
CA CYS A 171 -10.27 -6.33 -1.04
C CYS A 171 -9.72 -5.25 -2.00
N THR A 172 -10.27 -4.04 -1.94
CA THR A 172 -9.91 -2.94 -2.87
C THR A 172 -8.54 -2.32 -2.56
N MET A 173 -7.98 -2.48 -1.34
CA MET A 173 -6.62 -2.00 -1.04
C MET A 173 -5.53 -2.63 -1.93
N CYS A 174 -5.72 -3.87 -2.40
CA CYS A 174 -4.75 -4.47 -3.33
C CYS A 174 -4.81 -3.84 -4.73
N GLY A 175 -5.93 -3.22 -5.11
CA GLY A 175 -6.16 -2.67 -6.46
C GLY A 175 -6.37 -3.71 -7.57
N HIS A 176 -5.69 -4.85 -7.49
CA HIS A 176 -5.80 -5.98 -8.41
C HIS A 176 -6.84 -7.04 -8.02
N ALA A 177 -7.56 -6.83 -6.91
CA ALA A 177 -8.51 -7.79 -6.36
C ALA A 177 -7.91 -9.20 -6.08
N MET A 178 -6.61 -9.28 -5.75
CA MET A 178 -5.96 -10.55 -5.38
C MET A 178 -6.36 -11.07 -3.98
N ILE A 179 -6.90 -10.20 -3.13
CA ILE A 179 -7.41 -10.58 -1.81
C ILE A 179 -8.81 -11.13 -2.01
N SER A 180 -8.99 -12.44 -1.79
CA SER A 180 -10.30 -13.05 -1.95
C SER A 180 -11.28 -12.58 -0.87
N ARG A 181 -12.55 -12.39 -1.26
CA ARG A 181 -13.64 -12.09 -0.31
C ARG A 181 -13.69 -13.11 0.84
N ARG A 182 -13.54 -14.40 0.51
CA ARG A 182 -13.62 -15.49 1.51
C ARG A 182 -12.52 -15.38 2.57
N LEU A 183 -11.31 -15.00 2.16
CA LEU A 183 -10.22 -14.79 3.12
C LEU A 183 -10.51 -13.59 4.03
N ALA A 184 -10.99 -12.47 3.49
CA ALA A 184 -11.37 -11.30 4.27
C ALA A 184 -12.49 -11.61 5.28
N GLU A 185 -13.52 -12.36 4.87
CA GLU A 185 -14.59 -12.85 5.76
C GLU A 185 -14.03 -13.71 6.90
N ALA A 186 -13.22 -14.71 6.56
CA ALA A 186 -12.61 -15.62 7.53
C ALA A 186 -11.71 -14.89 8.53
N MET A 187 -10.96 -13.87 8.07
CA MET A 187 -10.13 -13.04 8.95
C MET A 187 -10.97 -12.24 9.94
N ILE A 188 -12.06 -11.62 9.50
CA ILE A 188 -12.99 -10.90 10.38
C ILE A 188 -13.62 -11.86 11.40
N GLU A 189 -14.04 -13.05 10.98
CA GLU A 189 -14.63 -14.06 11.85
C GLU A 189 -13.67 -14.57 12.92
N ARG A 190 -12.43 -14.91 12.54
CA ARG A 190 -11.39 -15.37 13.47
C ARG A 190 -11.05 -14.31 14.52
N VAL A 191 -11.00 -13.03 14.14
CA VAL A 191 -10.82 -11.93 15.09
C VAL A 191 -12.04 -11.79 15.99
N GLY A 192 -13.26 -11.91 15.45
CA GLY A 192 -14.49 -11.88 16.23
C GLY A 192 -14.60 -12.98 17.29
N ALA A 193 -14.04 -14.16 16.99
CA ALA A 193 -13.94 -15.31 17.89
C ALA A 193 -12.74 -15.23 18.86
N GLY A 194 -11.87 -14.23 18.75
CA GLY A 194 -10.67 -14.09 19.59
C GLY A 194 -9.52 -15.03 19.20
N ALA A 195 -9.60 -15.70 18.06
CA ALA A 195 -8.57 -16.64 17.58
C ALA A 195 -7.38 -15.94 16.89
N LEU A 196 -7.52 -14.64 16.58
CA LEU A 196 -6.49 -13.83 15.92
C LEU A 196 -6.66 -12.35 16.33
N THR A 197 -5.57 -11.58 16.32
CA THR A 197 -5.66 -10.12 16.49
C THR A 197 -5.99 -9.43 15.17
N PRO A 198 -6.60 -8.22 15.18
CA PRO A 198 -6.82 -7.45 13.96
C PRO A 198 -5.53 -7.21 13.14
N GLU A 199 -4.41 -7.00 13.81
CA GLU A 199 -3.11 -6.73 13.18
C GLU A 199 -2.58 -7.97 12.46
N ALA A 200 -2.64 -9.15 13.10
CA ALA A 200 -2.21 -10.40 12.47
C ALA A 200 -3.13 -10.78 11.29
N ALA A 201 -4.43 -10.53 11.43
CA ALA A 201 -5.40 -10.71 10.35
C ALA A 201 -5.14 -9.80 9.16
N ALA A 202 -4.79 -8.53 9.40
CA ALA A 202 -4.43 -7.57 8.36
C ALA A 202 -3.15 -7.99 7.62
N VAL A 203 -2.16 -8.52 8.35
CA VAL A 203 -0.94 -9.09 7.76
C VAL A 203 -1.27 -10.26 6.84
N GLU A 204 -2.15 -11.19 7.23
CA GLU A 204 -2.54 -12.31 6.34
C GLU A 204 -3.19 -11.87 5.03
N LEU A 205 -4.03 -10.83 5.08
CA LEU A 205 -4.60 -10.24 3.88
C LEU A 205 -3.52 -9.56 3.03
N GLY A 206 -2.62 -8.82 3.67
CA GLY A 206 -1.55 -8.08 3.00
C GLY A 206 -0.58 -8.98 2.23
N LYS A 207 -0.29 -10.21 2.70
CA LYS A 207 0.57 -11.17 1.99
C LYS A 207 0.10 -11.51 0.58
N GLN A 208 -1.22 -11.50 0.37
CA GLN A 208 -1.85 -11.79 -0.92
C GLN A 208 -1.69 -10.64 -1.92
N CYS A 209 -1.33 -9.45 -1.43
CA CYS A 209 -1.00 -8.31 -2.29
C CYS A 209 0.44 -8.45 -2.82
N THR A 210 0.60 -9.02 -4.01
CA THR A 210 1.92 -9.22 -4.63
C THR A 210 2.67 -7.90 -4.91
N CYS A 211 1.95 -6.78 -5.05
CA CYS A 211 2.53 -5.44 -5.18
C CYS A 211 2.93 -4.83 -3.83
N ASN A 212 2.53 -5.44 -2.71
CA ASN A 212 2.84 -5.01 -1.35
C ASN A 212 2.34 -3.58 -1.02
N ILE A 213 1.17 -3.21 -1.56
CA ILE A 213 0.56 -1.89 -1.34
C ILE A 213 -0.57 -1.93 -0.31
N PHE A 214 -0.79 -3.06 0.34
CA PHE A 214 -1.84 -3.21 1.36
C PHE A 214 -1.41 -2.50 2.65
N ASN A 215 -2.27 -1.63 3.17
CA ASN A 215 -2.00 -0.89 4.40
C ASN A 215 -2.49 -1.69 5.60
N THR A 216 -1.58 -2.39 6.30
CA THR A 216 -1.95 -3.24 7.43
C THR A 216 -2.51 -2.47 8.62
N VAL A 217 -2.11 -1.21 8.80
CA VAL A 217 -2.66 -0.34 9.85
C VAL A 217 -4.14 -0.10 9.59
N ARG A 218 -4.48 0.38 8.38
CA ARG A 218 -5.87 0.59 7.97
C ARG A 218 -6.67 -0.73 7.96
N GLY A 219 -6.08 -1.81 7.46
CA GLY A 219 -6.72 -3.12 7.43
C GLY A 219 -7.13 -3.61 8.83
N ALA A 220 -6.28 -3.44 9.83
CA ALA A 220 -6.58 -3.79 11.21
C ALA A 220 -7.73 -2.96 11.79
N GLU A 221 -7.78 -1.65 11.50
CA GLU A 221 -8.88 -0.77 11.92
C GLU A 221 -10.22 -1.20 11.32
N ILE A 222 -10.26 -1.51 10.01
CA ILE A 222 -11.46 -2.00 9.32
C ILE A 222 -11.95 -3.30 9.95
N ILE A 223 -11.05 -4.26 10.18
CA ILE A 223 -11.40 -5.55 10.79
C ILE A 223 -11.97 -5.35 12.19
N LYS A 224 -11.32 -4.52 13.01
CA LYS A 224 -11.77 -4.21 14.39
C LYS A 224 -13.16 -3.57 14.40
N LYS A 225 -13.42 -2.62 13.49
CA LYS A 225 -14.73 -1.98 13.34
C LYS A 225 -15.80 -2.99 12.92
N ALA A 226 -15.52 -3.82 11.91
CA ALA A 226 -16.44 -4.85 11.43
C ALA A 226 -16.83 -5.86 12.52
N VAL A 227 -15.86 -6.28 13.34
CA VAL A 227 -16.12 -7.17 14.50
C VAL A 227 -17.02 -6.49 15.54
N SER A 228 -16.74 -5.22 15.84
CA SER A 228 -17.51 -4.44 16.83
C SER A 228 -18.96 -4.25 16.40
N GLU A 229 -19.18 -3.93 15.12
CA GLU A 229 -20.52 -3.77 14.53
C GLU A 229 -21.29 -5.10 14.51
N ARG A 230 -20.64 -6.21 14.12
CA ARG A 230 -21.25 -7.54 14.17
C ARG A 230 -21.66 -7.95 15.58
N LYS A 231 -20.85 -7.64 16.60
CA LYS A 231 -21.21 -7.87 18.01
C LYS A 231 -22.40 -7.02 18.43
N ARG A 232 -22.44 -5.75 18.05
CA ARG A 232 -23.57 -4.85 18.35
C ARG A 232 -24.88 -5.34 17.75
N LEU A 233 -24.87 -5.77 16.49
CA LEU A 233 -26.04 -6.31 15.80
C LEU A 233 -26.55 -7.60 16.44
N LYS A 234 -25.64 -8.49 16.88
CA LYS A 234 -26.04 -9.70 17.62
C LYS A 234 -26.76 -9.36 18.93
N MET A 235 -26.28 -8.38 19.70
CA MET A 235 -26.90 -7.97 20.96
C MET A 235 -28.27 -7.30 20.79
N ILE A 236 -28.52 -6.61 19.67
CA ILE A 236 -29.82 -5.97 19.40
C ILE A 236 -30.88 -7.02 19.00
N ASN A 237 -30.45 -8.13 18.40
CA ASN A 237 -31.31 -9.18 17.86
C ASN A 237 -31.51 -10.38 18.81
N THR A 238 -30.95 -10.34 20.02
CA THR A 238 -31.18 -11.29 21.12
C THR A 238 -31.91 -10.60 22.25
#